data_AF-A0A0D2XYN6-F1
#
_entry.id   AF-A0A0D2XYN6-F1
#
_cell.length_a   1.000
_cell.length_b   1.000
_cell.length_c   1.000
_cell.angle_alpha   90.00
_cell.angle_beta   90.00
_cell.angle_gamma   90.00
#
_symmetry.space_group_name_H-M   'P 1'
#
loop_
_entity.id
_entity.type
_entity.pdbx_description
1 polymer ?
#
loop_
_entity_poly.entity_id
_entity_poly.type
_entity_poly.pdbx_seq_one_letter_code
_entity_poly.pdbx_strand_id
1 'polypeptide(L)'
;MESFSHRWMNREEYRDKDKIAAAVREGKDLWGREQDQFVRIENNKDMPPLVLEEPKRFGYMISRDGLSAGFVDYNGKEKRQYTT
;
A
#
# COMPACT_ATOMS: atom_id res chain seq x y z
N MET A 1 5.10 -0.56 15.58
CA MET A 1 3.91 0.30 15.64
C MET A 1 2.78 -0.53 16.20
N GLU A 2 2.18 -0.12 17.32
CA GLU A 2 1.15 -0.91 18.00
C GLU A 2 -0.09 -0.04 18.26
N SER A 3 -1.27 -0.61 18.07
CA SER A 3 -2.53 0.02 18.44
C SER A 3 -2.76 -0.07 19.94
N PHE A 4 -3.12 1.06 20.55
CA PHE A 4 -3.52 1.11 21.97
C PHE A 4 -4.98 0.71 22.17
N SER A 5 -5.88 1.11 21.26
CA SER A 5 -7.33 0.86 21.38
C SER A 5 -7.77 -0.48 20.80
N HIS A 6 -7.05 -1.03 19.82
CA HIS A 6 -7.39 -2.28 19.15
C HIS A 6 -6.26 -3.30 19.27
N ARG A 7 -6.01 -3.74 20.51
CA ARG A 7 -4.87 -4.62 20.87
C ARG A 7 -4.84 -5.93 20.10
N TRP A 8 -6.01 -6.47 19.71
CA TRP A 8 -6.10 -7.70 18.93
C TRP A 8 -5.51 -7.56 17.51
N MET A 9 -5.48 -6.35 16.95
CA MET A 9 -4.86 -6.06 15.66
C MET A 9 -3.32 -6.00 15.76
N ASN A 10 -2.74 -6.11 16.96
CA ASN A 10 -1.29 -6.15 17.13
C ASN A 10 -0.67 -7.52 16.81
N ARG A 11 -1.48 -8.54 16.50
CA ARG A 11 -0.99 -9.85 16.06
C ARG A 11 -0.15 -9.72 14.79
N GLU A 12 0.87 -10.57 14.67
CA GLU A 12 1.86 -10.51 13.59
C GLU A 12 1.22 -10.63 12.20
N GLU A 13 0.21 -11.48 12.07
CA GLU A 13 -0.56 -11.71 10.83
C GLU A 13 -1.26 -10.45 10.26
N TYR A 14 -1.49 -9.43 11.11
CA TYR A 14 -2.10 -8.15 10.73
C TYR A 14 -1.08 -7.02 10.59
N ARG A 15 0.19 -7.29 10.88
CA ARG A 15 1.29 -6.32 10.87
C ARG A 15 2.38 -6.65 9.85
N ASP A 16 2.17 -7.68 9.03
CA ASP A 16 3.04 -7.99 7.91
C ASP A 16 3.07 -6.82 6.91
N LYS A 17 4.19 -6.10 6.88
CA LYS A 17 4.38 -4.94 6.01
C LYS A 17 4.31 -5.31 4.52
N ASP A 18 4.76 -6.51 4.15
CA ASP A 18 4.73 -6.97 2.75
C ASP A 18 3.28 -7.19 2.30
N LYS A 19 2.48 -7.83 3.16
CA LYS A 19 1.05 -8.03 2.91
C LYS A 19 0.32 -6.70 2.78
N ILE A 20 0.62 -5.73 3.65
CA ILE A 20 0.01 -4.39 3.61
C ILE A 20 0.37 -3.66 2.32
N ALA A 21 1.65 -3.62 1.97
CA ALA A 21 2.10 -2.95 0.74
C ALA A 21 1.49 -3.61 -0.51
N ALA A 22 1.39 -4.95 -0.54
CA ALA A 22 0.75 -5.68 -1.63
C ALA A 22 -0.75 -5.37 -1.74
N ALA A 23 -1.49 -5.41 -0.63
CA ALA A 23 -2.92 -5.10 -0.63
C ALA A 23 -3.21 -3.69 -1.15
N VAL A 24 -2.42 -2.69 -0.73
CA VAL A 24 -2.58 -1.30 -1.21
C VAL A 24 -2.27 -1.17 -2.70
N ARG A 25 -1.17 -1.78 -3.18
CA ARG A 25 -0.79 -1.76 -4.60
C ARG A 25 -1.85 -2.42 -5.49
N GLU A 26 -2.36 -3.56 -5.03
CA GLU A 26 -3.32 -4.38 -5.78
C GLU A 26 -4.76 -3.89 -5.63
N GLY A 27 -5.01 -2.89 -4.77
CA GLY A 27 -6.36 -2.39 -4.50
C GLY A 27 -7.25 -3.47 -3.87
N LYS A 28 -6.70 -4.25 -2.93
CA LYS A 28 -7.42 -5.34 -2.25
C LYS A 28 -7.67 -4.98 -0.79
N ASP A 29 -8.76 -5.53 -0.24
CA ASP A 29 -8.98 -5.52 1.20
C ASP A 29 -7.87 -6.27 1.94
N LEU A 30 -7.28 -5.64 2.96
CA LEU A 30 -6.19 -6.23 3.75
C LEU A 30 -6.63 -7.52 4.46
N TRP A 31 -7.92 -7.63 4.74
CA TRP A 31 -8.54 -8.76 5.43
C TRP A 31 -9.05 -9.83 4.47
N GLY A 32 -8.96 -9.61 3.16
CA GLY A 32 -9.36 -10.57 2.13
C GLY A 32 -10.86 -10.85 2.09
N ARG A 33 -11.69 -9.93 2.57
CA ARG A 33 -13.14 -10.09 2.59
C ARG A 33 -13.70 -10.01 1.18
N GLU A 34 -14.57 -10.95 0.81
CA GLU A 34 -15.10 -11.03 -0.55
C GLU A 34 -16.02 -9.86 -0.92
N GLN A 35 -16.74 -9.30 0.06
CA GLN A 35 -17.70 -8.23 -0.19
C GLN A 35 -17.06 -6.84 -0.40
N ASP A 36 -15.82 -6.62 0.03
CA ASP A 36 -15.15 -5.32 -0.03
C ASP A 36 -14.19 -5.30 -1.23
N GLN A 37 -14.76 -5.21 -2.44
CA GLN A 37 -13.99 -5.10 -3.69
C GLN A 37 -13.80 -3.64 -4.08
N PHE A 38 -12.57 -3.27 -4.44
CA PHE A 38 -12.26 -1.95 -4.98
C PHE A 38 -12.13 -2.01 -6.50
N VAL A 39 -12.68 -1.01 -7.18
CA VAL A 39 -12.49 -0.84 -8.62
C VAL A 39 -11.31 0.09 -8.85
N ARG A 40 -10.31 -0.39 -9.60
CA ARG A 40 -9.17 0.42 -10.00
C ARG A 40 -9.52 1.29 -11.21
N ILE A 41 -9.25 2.59 -11.10
CA ILE A 41 -9.42 3.55 -12.18
C ILE A 41 -8.04 3.87 -12.76
N GLU A 42 -7.79 3.43 -13.99
CA GLU A 42 -6.55 3.74 -14.70
C GLU A 42 -6.50 5.21 -15.13
N ASN A 43 -5.34 5.84 -15.00
CA ASN A 43 -5.11 7.24 -15.36
C ASN A 43 -6.12 8.23 -14.73
N ASN A 44 -6.47 8.04 -13.45
CA ASN A 44 -7.37 8.95 -12.76
C ASN A 44 -6.80 10.38 -12.74
N LYS A 45 -7.57 11.33 -13.29
CA LYS A 45 -7.28 12.78 -13.28
C LYS A 45 -8.24 13.57 -12.41
N ASP A 46 -9.22 12.91 -11.80
CA ASP A 46 -10.13 13.52 -10.83
C ASP A 46 -9.43 13.61 -9.47
N MET A 47 -8.58 14.62 -9.34
CA MET A 47 -7.76 14.92 -8.18
C MET A 47 -7.64 16.43 -8.01
N PRO A 48 -7.37 16.95 -6.79
CA PRO A 48 -7.09 18.36 -6.60
C PRO A 48 -5.96 18.86 -7.52
N PRO A 49 -6.06 20.05 -8.14
CA PRO A 49 -5.06 20.55 -9.08
C PRO A 49 -3.61 20.52 -8.56
N LEU A 50 -3.41 20.84 -7.27
CA LEU A 50 -2.11 20.79 -6.61
C LEU A 50 -1.43 19.41 -6.70
N VAL A 51 -2.22 18.32 -6.62
CA VAL A 51 -1.70 16.95 -6.73
C VAL A 51 -1.22 16.68 -8.15
N LEU A 52 -1.95 17.16 -9.15
CA LEU A 52 -1.61 17.02 -10.56
C LEU A 52 -0.39 17.85 -10.96
N GLU A 53 -0.25 19.05 -10.39
CA GLU A 53 0.82 20.02 -10.69
C GLU A 53 2.15 19.67 -10.01
N GLU A 54 2.12 19.02 -8.83
CA GLU A 54 3.32 18.65 -8.06
C GLU A 54 3.52 17.12 -7.93
N PRO A 55 3.66 16.36 -9.05
CA PRO A 55 3.71 14.89 -9.00
C PRO A 55 4.95 14.34 -8.29
N LYS A 56 6.04 15.11 -8.22
CA LYS A 56 7.24 14.72 -7.46
C LYS A 56 6.98 14.69 -5.95
N ARG A 57 6.11 15.59 -5.46
CA ARG A 57 5.78 15.71 -4.04
C ARG A 57 4.62 14.79 -3.66
N PHE A 58 3.62 14.67 -4.53
CA PHE A 58 2.38 13.93 -4.28
C PHE A 58 2.25 12.63 -5.08
N GLY A 59 3.35 12.11 -5.64
CA GLY A 59 3.32 10.90 -6.45
C GLY A 59 2.66 9.70 -5.75
N TYR A 60 2.79 9.60 -4.43
CA TYR A 60 2.15 8.58 -3.60
C TYR A 60 0.61 8.69 -3.51
N MET A 61 0.02 9.83 -3.90
CA MET A 61 -1.43 10.03 -4.03
C MET A 61 -1.90 9.73 -5.46
N ILE A 62 -1.00 9.86 -6.45
CA ILE A 62 -1.30 9.66 -7.87
C ILE A 62 -1.22 8.17 -8.24
N SER A 63 -0.22 7.45 -7.73
CA SER A 63 -0.07 6.02 -7.96
C SER A 63 0.52 5.31 -6.74
N ARG A 64 0.02 4.10 -6.49
CA ARG A 64 0.51 3.17 -5.47
C ARG A 64 1.17 1.93 -6.10
N ASP A 65 1.58 2.00 -7.37
CA ASP A 65 2.01 0.83 -8.14
C ASP A 65 3.42 0.35 -7.80
N GLY A 66 4.25 1.25 -7.27
CA GLY A 66 5.62 0.94 -6.87
C GLY A 66 5.67 -0.19 -5.83
N LEU A 67 6.85 -0.83 -5.70
CA LEU A 67 7.05 -1.91 -4.73
C LEU A 67 6.65 -1.49 -3.31
N SER A 68 6.94 -0.25 -2.94
CA SER A 68 6.58 0.30 -1.64
C SER A 68 5.15 0.76 -1.50
N ALA A 69 4.35 0.69 -2.55
CA ALA A 69 3.02 1.26 -2.61
C ALA A 69 2.97 2.72 -2.12
N GLY A 70 4.06 3.49 -2.23
CA GLY A 70 4.15 4.87 -1.73
C GLY A 70 4.38 5.02 -0.23
N PHE A 71 4.72 3.96 0.50
CA PHE A 71 5.21 4.03 1.88
C PHE A 71 6.71 4.38 1.90
N VAL A 72 7.10 5.33 2.75
CA VAL A 72 8.49 5.83 2.83
C VAL A 72 9.38 4.91 3.67
N ASP A 73 8.82 4.21 4.65
CA ASP A 73 9.54 3.33 5.59
C ASP A 73 9.49 1.84 5.20
N TYR A 74 9.06 1.54 3.98
CA TYR A 74 8.96 0.19 3.46
C TYR A 74 10.05 -0.08 2.42
N ASN A 75 10.99 -0.95 2.78
CA ASN A 75 12.11 -1.33 1.93
C ASN A 75 11.89 -2.64 1.16
N GLY A 76 10.71 -3.25 1.29
CA GLY A 76 10.40 -4.57 0.75
C GLY A 76 11.31 -5.67 1.26
N LYS A 77 10.97 -6.92 0.97
CA LYS A 77 12.00 -7.96 0.91
C LYS A 77 12.72 -7.79 -0.42
N GLU A 78 13.96 -7.30 -0.40
CA GLU A 78 14.90 -7.62 -1.48
C GLU A 78 14.85 -9.14 -1.63
N LYS A 79 14.52 -9.62 -2.83
CA LYS A 79 14.67 -11.05 -3.13
C LYS A 79 16.15 -11.36 -2.91
N ARG A 80 16.51 -11.94 -1.76
CA ARG A 80 17.78 -12.63 -1.59
C ARG A 80 17.78 -13.73 -2.65
N GLN A 81 18.39 -13.45 -3.80
CA GLN A 81 18.71 -14.47 -4.77
C GLN A 81 19.75 -15.35 -4.09
N TYR A 82 19.31 -16.49 -3.55
CA TYR A 82 20.22 -17.56 -3.18
C TYR A 82 20.71 -18.18 -4.49
N THR A 83 21.88 -17.75 -4.96
CA THR A 83 22.64 -18.50 -5.97
C THR A 83 23.21 -19.73 -5.27
N THR A 84 22.85 -20.92 -5.77
CA THR A 84 23.43 -22.21 -5.37
C THR A 84 24.89 -22.31 -5.78
#